data_AF-A0A258Q9P5-F1
#
_entry.id   AF-A0A258Q9P5-F1
#
_cell.length_a   1.000
_cell.length_b   1.000
_cell.length_c   1.000
_cell.angle_alpha   90.00
_cell.angle_beta   90.00
_cell.angle_gamma   90.00
#
_symmetry.space_group_name_H-M   'P 1'
#
loop_
_entity.id
_entity.type
_entity.pdbx_description
1 polymer ?
#
loop_
_entity_poly.entity_id
_entity_poly.type
_entity_poly.pdbx_seq_one_letter_code
_entity_poly.pdbx_strand_id
1 'polypeptide(L)'
;MNLSRRTFIASAALAPVACGGLSYEHGTPVTQPNPLPAIRPPQVGQEWTYVKKDVFSGKTLEVVNERVKSVGSSIVIERNTTDGYRLPDEIQSSWGMVTLDPQWPRLLSFSPALPLW
;
A
#
# COMPACT_ATOMS: atom_id res chain seq x y z
N MET A 1 -34.73 30.69 9.71
CA MET A 1 -35.22 29.31 9.45
C MET A 1 -35.48 28.62 10.78
N ASN A 2 -36.75 28.34 11.13
CA ASN A 2 -37.09 27.55 12.31
C ASN A 2 -37.09 26.06 11.92
N LEU A 3 -35.97 25.37 12.15
CA LEU A 3 -35.94 23.92 11.99
C LEU A 3 -36.72 23.27 13.13
N SER A 4 -37.65 22.36 12.77
CA SER A 4 -38.38 21.56 13.75
C SER A 4 -37.40 20.65 14.49
N ARG A 5 -37.61 20.50 15.81
CA ARG A 5 -36.84 19.59 16.68
C ARG A 5 -36.76 18.18 16.08
N ARG A 6 -37.81 17.73 15.37
CA ARG A 6 -37.84 16.41 14.70
C ARG A 6 -36.86 16.35 13.53
N THR A 7 -36.74 17.41 12.74
CA THR A 7 -35.80 17.51 11.62
C THR A 7 -34.37 17.51 12.14
N PHE A 8 -34.08 18.23 13.22
CA PHE A 8 -32.75 18.26 13.84
C PHE A 8 -32.34 16.88 14.39
N ILE A 9 -33.24 16.19 15.11
CA ILE A 9 -32.98 14.85 15.65
C ILE A 9 -32.74 13.84 14.51
N ALA A 10 -33.56 13.87 13.46
CA ALA A 10 -33.39 12.98 12.32
C ALA A 10 -32.05 13.22 11.59
N SER A 11 -31.65 14.48 11.41
CA SER A 11 -30.36 14.82 10.81
C SER A 11 -29.16 14.39 11.66
N ALA A 12 -29.25 14.55 12.99
CA ALA A 12 -28.19 14.10 13.91
C ALA A 12 -28.05 12.57 13.94
N ALA A 13 -29.15 11.83 13.86
CA ALA A 13 -29.14 10.37 13.85
C ALA A 13 -28.57 9.77 12.55
N LEU A 14 -28.68 10.48 11.43
CA LEU A 14 -28.16 10.04 10.13
C LEU A 14 -26.71 10.44 9.86
N ALA A 15 -26.15 11.38 10.62
CA ALA A 15 -24.76 11.83 10.46
C ALA A 15 -23.70 10.70 10.54
N PRO A 16 -23.84 9.65 11.39
CA PRO A 16 -22.84 8.58 11.48
C PRO A 16 -22.83 7.62 10.27
N VAL A 17 -23.88 7.59 9.44
CA VAL A 17 -23.97 6.66 8.29
C VAL A 17 -22.90 6.96 7.25
N ALA A 18 -22.41 8.20 7.17
CA ALA A 18 -21.33 8.62 6.29
C ALA A 18 -19.92 8.17 6.74
N CYS A 19 -19.76 7.66 7.97
CA CYS A 19 -18.47 7.23 8.52
C CYS A 19 -18.30 5.70 8.56
N GLY A 20 -19.28 4.92 8.07
CA GLY A 20 -19.41 3.49 8.39
C GLY A 20 -18.71 2.50 7.46
N GLY A 21 -17.92 2.91 6.46
CA GLY A 21 -17.45 1.97 5.44
C GLY A 21 -16.08 2.27 4.89
N LEU A 22 -15.03 1.92 5.63
CA LEU A 22 -13.71 1.71 5.04
C LEU A 22 -13.72 0.32 4.40
N SER A 23 -14.28 0.21 3.19
CA SER A 23 -14.48 -1.07 2.48
C SER A 23 -13.18 -1.84 2.18
N TYR A 24 -12.02 -1.23 2.39
CA TYR A 24 -10.72 -1.90 2.30
C TYR A 24 -10.33 -2.69 3.57
N GLU A 25 -11.00 -2.47 4.71
CA GLU A 25 -10.68 -3.22 5.96
C GLU A 25 -11.25 -4.63 5.96
N HIS A 26 -12.14 -4.95 5.01
CA HIS A 26 -12.69 -6.29 4.85
C HIS A 26 -12.06 -6.98 3.63
N GLY A 27 -11.05 -7.82 3.89
CA GLY A 27 -10.58 -8.79 2.92
C GLY A 27 -11.40 -10.08 2.99
N THR A 28 -11.75 -10.68 1.86
CA THR A 28 -12.16 -12.10 1.84
C THR A 28 -10.91 -12.94 2.10
N PRO A 29 -10.86 -13.78 3.16
CA PRO A 29 -9.72 -14.64 3.38
C PRO A 29 -9.57 -15.59 2.19
N VAL A 30 -8.47 -15.46 1.46
CA VAL A 30 -8.12 -16.34 0.34
C VAL A 30 -7.16 -17.40 0.87
N THR A 31 -7.50 -18.67 0.70
CA THR A 31 -6.59 -19.77 1.06
C THR A 31 -5.34 -19.71 0.19
N GLN A 32 -4.17 -19.95 0.80
CA GLN A 32 -2.91 -20.04 0.06
C GLN A 32 -3.02 -21.09 -1.05
N PRO A 33 -2.59 -20.80 -2.29
CA PRO A 33 -2.68 -21.77 -3.38
C PRO A 33 -1.83 -23.01 -3.07
N ASN A 34 -2.35 -24.20 -3.42
CA ASN A 34 -1.66 -25.47 -3.29
C ASN A 34 -1.72 -26.25 -4.62
N PRO A 35 -0.58 -26.47 -5.31
CA PRO A 35 0.78 -26.11 -4.90
C PRO A 35 1.04 -24.60 -4.98
N LEU A 36 2.06 -24.14 -4.25
CA LEU A 36 2.50 -22.75 -4.33
C LEU A 36 2.89 -22.43 -5.78
N PRO A 37 2.38 -21.33 -6.36
CA PRO A 37 2.72 -20.95 -7.72
C PRO A 37 4.22 -20.62 -7.77
N ALA A 38 4.89 -21.12 -8.80
CA ALA A 38 6.26 -20.74 -9.09
C ALA A 38 6.28 -19.28 -9.54
N ILE A 39 6.65 -18.36 -8.64
CA ILE A 39 6.80 -16.94 -8.96
C ILE A 39 8.11 -16.77 -9.75
N ARG A 40 8.04 -16.04 -10.87
CA ARG A 40 9.23 -15.70 -11.65
C ARG A 40 10.19 -14.87 -10.78
N PRO A 41 11.50 -15.19 -10.77
CA PRO A 41 12.50 -14.36 -10.10
C PRO A 41 12.54 -12.92 -10.66
N PRO A 42 12.90 -11.92 -9.83
CA PRO A 42 13.05 -10.56 -10.29
C PRO A 42 14.24 -10.43 -11.23
N GLN A 43 14.13 -9.49 -12.16
CA GLN A 43 15.23 -9.16 -13.08
C GLN A 43 15.65 -7.70 -12.88
N VAL A 44 16.96 -7.45 -12.91
CA VAL A 44 17.49 -6.08 -12.87
C VAL A 44 16.93 -5.28 -14.05
N GLY A 45 16.40 -4.09 -13.76
CA GLY A 45 15.75 -3.24 -14.75
C GLY A 45 14.24 -3.47 -14.89
N GLN A 46 13.66 -4.49 -14.26
CA GLN A 46 12.21 -4.60 -14.17
C GLN A 46 11.66 -3.42 -13.37
N GLU A 47 10.59 -2.81 -13.88
CA GLU A 47 9.99 -1.62 -13.28
C GLU A 47 8.46 -1.72 -13.26
N TRP A 48 7.85 -0.98 -12.35
CA TRP A 48 6.42 -0.82 -12.24
C TRP A 48 6.08 0.53 -11.62
N THR A 49 4.85 0.97 -11.82
CA THR A 49 4.37 2.28 -11.36
C THR A 49 3.11 2.11 -10.52
N TYR A 50 3.09 2.81 -9.38
CA TYR A 50 1.96 2.88 -8.46
C TYR A 50 1.37 4.28 -8.43
N VAL A 51 0.04 4.34 -8.28
CA VAL A 51 -0.69 5.59 -8.06
C VAL A 51 -1.15 5.63 -6.61
N LYS A 52 -0.57 6.53 -5.82
CA LYS A 52 -0.97 6.76 -4.44
C LYS A 52 -2.19 7.67 -4.43
N LYS A 53 -3.25 7.22 -3.77
CA LYS A 53 -4.51 7.97 -3.65
C LYS A 53 -4.82 8.28 -2.20
N ASP A 54 -5.45 9.44 -2.00
CA ASP A 54 -6.11 9.76 -0.76
C ASP A 54 -7.33 8.85 -0.60
N VAL A 55 -7.42 8.16 0.54
CA VAL A 55 -8.43 7.12 0.75
C VAL A 55 -9.86 7.66 0.86
N PHE A 56 -10.02 8.93 1.25
CA PHE A 56 -11.33 9.55 1.47
C PHE A 56 -11.86 10.27 0.24
N SER A 57 -11.00 11.03 -0.44
CA SER A 57 -11.35 11.85 -1.60
C SER A 57 -11.06 11.16 -2.94
N GLY A 58 -10.27 10.08 -2.94
CA GLY A 58 -9.80 9.41 -4.15
C GLY A 58 -8.79 10.24 -4.96
N LYS A 59 -8.39 11.41 -4.46
CA LYS A 59 -7.43 12.31 -5.12
C LYS A 59 -6.08 11.62 -5.25
N THR A 60 -5.47 11.69 -6.43
CA THR A 60 -4.08 11.24 -6.61
C THR A 60 -3.16 12.15 -5.80
N LEU A 61 -2.45 11.55 -4.85
CA LEU A 61 -1.44 12.21 -4.04
C LEU A 61 -0.08 12.18 -4.71
N GLU A 62 0.26 11.06 -5.35
CA GLU A 62 1.61 10.80 -5.85
C GLU A 62 1.61 9.66 -6.88
N VAL A 63 2.64 9.63 -7.73
CA VAL A 63 2.92 8.50 -8.62
C VAL A 63 4.35 8.05 -8.35
N VAL A 64 4.49 6.80 -7.92
CA VAL A 64 5.77 6.19 -7.51
C VAL A 64 6.18 5.20 -8.58
N ASN A 65 7.38 5.35 -9.13
CA ASN A 65 8.01 4.35 -9.98
C ASN A 65 9.01 3.57 -9.14
N GLU A 66 8.96 2.26 -9.30
CA GLU A 66 9.88 1.35 -8.64
C GLU A 66 10.62 0.53 -9.69
N ARG A 67 11.89 0.27 -9.43
CA ARG A 67 12.75 -0.47 -10.34
C ARG A 67 13.67 -1.40 -9.56
N VAL A 68 13.81 -2.63 -10.04
CA VAL A 68 14.79 -3.58 -9.51
C VAL A 68 16.18 -3.08 -9.90
N LYS A 69 16.92 -2.60 -8.91
CA LYS A 69 18.28 -2.06 -9.06
C LYS A 69 19.33 -3.17 -9.06
N SER A 70 19.19 -4.13 -8.15
CA SER A 70 20.13 -5.26 -8.04
C SER A 70 19.45 -6.50 -7.50
N VAL A 71 19.94 -7.67 -7.95
CA VAL A 71 19.56 -9.00 -7.46
C VAL A 71 20.85 -9.73 -7.09
N GLY A 72 20.97 -10.19 -5.84
CA GLY A 72 22.18 -10.85 -5.33
C GLY A 72 21.95 -11.43 -3.94
N SER A 73 22.80 -11.07 -2.96
CA SER A 73 22.58 -11.41 -1.54
C SER A 73 21.35 -10.74 -0.94
N SER A 74 20.93 -9.62 -1.53
CA SER A 74 19.67 -8.95 -1.29
C SER A 74 19.13 -8.44 -2.63
N ILE A 75 17.82 -8.23 -2.69
CA ILE A 75 17.15 -7.57 -3.80
C ILE A 75 16.89 -6.13 -3.36
N VAL A 76 17.34 -5.18 -4.18
CA VAL A 76 17.17 -3.75 -3.92
C VAL A 76 16.23 -3.20 -4.98
N ILE A 77 15.14 -2.60 -4.51
CA ILE A 77 14.15 -1.95 -5.35
C ILE A 77 14.29 -0.45 -5.09
N GLU A 78 14.73 0.27 -6.11
CA GLU A 78 14.79 1.72 -6.04
C GLU A 78 13.45 2.34 -6.34
N ARG A 79 13.18 3.47 -5.68
CA ARG A 79 11.89 4.14 -5.71
C ARG A 79 12.09 5.61 -6.01
N ASN A 80 11.35 6.13 -6.97
CA ASN A 80 11.32 7.55 -7.28
C ASN A 80 9.89 8.01 -7.55
N THR A 81 9.67 9.30 -7.43
CA THR A 81 8.42 9.91 -7.84
C THR A 81 8.50 10.34 -9.31
N THR A 82 7.37 10.59 -9.94
CA THR A 82 7.34 11.05 -11.36
C THR A 82 8.03 12.40 -11.56
N ASP A 83 8.07 13.25 -10.52
CA ASP A 83 8.84 14.51 -10.49
C ASP A 83 10.34 14.31 -10.23
N GLY A 84 10.81 13.07 -10.08
CA GLY A 84 12.23 12.72 -9.95
C GLY A 84 12.76 12.75 -8.52
N TYR A 85 11.90 12.93 -7.51
CA TYR A 85 12.30 12.85 -6.11
C TYR A 85 12.66 11.40 -5.76
N ARG A 86 13.82 11.23 -5.10
CA ARG A 86 14.31 9.90 -4.71
C ARG A 86 13.72 9.50 -3.36
N LEU A 87 12.93 8.43 -3.36
CA LEU A 87 12.40 7.81 -2.14
C LEU A 87 13.42 6.78 -1.60
N PRO A 88 13.33 6.37 -0.32
CA PRO A 88 14.17 5.29 0.19
C PRO A 88 13.94 3.96 -0.54
N ASP A 89 14.99 3.14 -0.63
CA ASP A 89 14.94 1.81 -1.26
C ASP A 89 14.16 0.82 -0.41
N GLU A 90 13.48 -0.11 -1.07
CA GLU A 90 13.00 -1.34 -0.44
C GLU A 90 14.10 -2.40 -0.55
N ILE A 91 14.30 -3.15 0.54
CA ILE A 91 15.28 -4.22 0.59
C ILE A 91 14.57 -5.52 0.93
N GLN A 92 14.85 -6.55 0.15
CA GLN A 92 14.34 -7.90 0.36
C GLN A 92 15.48 -8.90 0.50
N SER A 93 15.34 -9.86 1.42
CA SER A 93 16.32 -10.96 1.58
C SER A 93 16.18 -12.03 0.50
N SER A 94 14.96 -12.25 0.05
CA SER A 94 14.59 -13.07 -1.11
C SER A 94 13.33 -12.50 -1.72
N TRP A 95 12.95 -12.91 -2.93
CA TRP A 95 11.85 -12.28 -3.65
C TRP A 95 10.53 -12.35 -2.87
N GLY A 96 10.00 -11.18 -2.52
CA GLY A 96 8.81 -10.98 -1.70
C GLY A 96 8.99 -11.14 -0.18
N MET A 97 10.23 -11.30 0.31
CA MET A 97 10.59 -11.32 1.73
C MET A 97 11.30 -10.02 2.13
N VAL A 98 10.57 -9.07 2.71
CA VAL A 98 11.03 -7.70 2.97
C VAL A 98 11.79 -7.60 4.29
N THR A 99 12.96 -6.95 4.26
CA THR A 99 13.77 -6.59 5.43
C THR A 99 13.77 -5.10 5.73
N LEU A 100 13.49 -4.26 4.72
CA LEU A 100 13.30 -2.81 4.86
C LEU A 100 12.12 -2.36 4.01
N ASP A 101 11.06 -1.86 4.65
CA ASP A 101 9.84 -1.36 4.01
C ASP A 101 9.80 0.19 4.06
N PRO A 102 9.85 0.86 2.89
CA PRO A 102 9.79 2.31 2.77
C PRO A 102 8.39 2.87 2.48
N GLN A 103 7.32 2.07 2.54
CA GLN A 103 5.96 2.53 2.26
C GLN A 103 5.37 3.40 3.39
N TRP A 104 5.83 3.19 4.61
CA TRP A 104 5.33 3.90 5.79
C TRP A 104 5.99 5.27 5.98
N PRO A 105 5.40 6.17 6.78
CA PRO A 105 6.03 7.47 7.10
C PRO A 105 7.41 7.36 7.76
N ARG A 106 7.75 6.18 8.29
CA ARG A 106 9.08 5.83 8.81
C ARG A 106 9.54 4.56 8.13
N LEU A 107 10.85 4.45 7.91
CA LEU A 107 11.44 3.20 7.45
C LEU A 107 11.23 2.11 8.49
N LEU A 108 10.58 1.02 8.10
CA LEU A 108 10.41 -0.15 8.96
C LEU A 108 11.45 -1.19 8.58
N SER A 109 12.21 -1.65 9.57
CA SER A 109 13.14 -2.77 9.40
C SER A 109 12.60 -4.00 10.11
N PHE A 110 12.70 -5.14 9.44
CA PHE A 110 12.19 -6.42 9.94
C PHE A 110 13.33 -7.41 10.16
N SER A 111 13.33 -8.04 11.33
CA SER A 111 14.22 -9.14 11.69
C SER A 111 13.43 -10.15 12.53
N PRO A 112 13.00 -11.29 11.97
CA PRO A 112 13.28 -11.79 10.61
C PRO A 112 12.53 -11.03 9.50
N ALA A 113 12.88 -11.30 8.23
CA ALA A 113 12.18 -10.74 7.06
C ALA A 113 10.70 -11.16 7.05
N LEU A 114 9.81 -10.27 6.57
CA LEU A 114 8.37 -10.54 6.49
C LEU A 114 7.93 -10.81 5.05
N PRO A 115 7.01 -11.78 4.82
CA PRO A 115 6.42 -12.00 3.51
C PRO A 115 5.42 -10.89 3.16
N LEU A 116 5.30 -10.56 1.86
CA LEU A 116 4.29 -9.64 1.34
C LEU A 116 2.90 -10.29 1.08
N TRP A 117 2.72 -11.56 1.43
CA TRP A 117 1.49 -12.34 1.19
C TRP A 117 0.97 -13.03 2.47
#